data_AF-H3H623-F1
#
_entry.id   AF-H3H623-F1
#
_cell.length_a   1.000
_cell.length_b   1.000
_cell.length_c   1.000
_cell.angle_alpha   90.00
_cell.angle_beta   90.00
_cell.angle_gamma   90.00
#
_symmetry.space_group_name_H-M   'P 1'
#
loop_
_entity.id
_entity.type
_entity.pdbx_description
1 polymer ?
#
loop_
_entity_poly.entity_id
_entity_poly.type
_entity_poly.pdbx_seq_one_letter_code
_entity_poly.pdbx_strand_id
1 'polypeptide(L)'
;MTEEQVDAAFFSSLSGFLAECDVALAPSSLTTHDFLAETETLLSSLEPPPPTQGTSEGGDNGQEYANSFAVDKRDVRKAQAATRRMRYRQKIKSQKEALRQEEAELSNEFSRLERQIEEKRNHVDRVSQSVWRAIATRQKQKRTEVEQTQRQLRAAVVGQTRMIHQMNALLQRSRVENEDKRLSDVTSGGGGSTVLFKNFISEMDAIYAQTDQVMEEAEFRVSSRLVYKPTRTRKQGAECFDSADKTVLPFRYEEACRAVSLVMMTNPEVLRCCNAKAQELDDTVTFTNNVKCQLEPGDISKLVVYAAVRRYKEAG
;
A
#
# COMPACT_ATOMS: atom_id res chain seq x y z
N MET A 1 -17.75 0.79 -16.97
CA MET A 1 -16.93 -0.41 -16.68
C MET A 1 -15.80 0.04 -15.78
N THR A 2 -15.72 -0.50 -14.57
CA THR A 2 -14.65 -0.20 -13.61
C THR A 2 -13.36 -0.88 -14.05
N GLU A 3 -12.20 -0.31 -13.69
CA GLU A 3 -10.86 -0.82 -14.06
C GLU A 3 -10.68 -2.31 -13.67
N GLU A 4 -11.31 -2.73 -12.57
CA GLU A 4 -11.36 -4.14 -12.13
C GLU A 4 -12.08 -5.09 -13.09
N GLN A 5 -13.11 -4.63 -13.82
CA GLN A 5 -13.82 -5.48 -14.79
C GLN A 5 -12.98 -5.72 -16.04
N VAL A 6 -12.10 -4.77 -16.39
CA VAL A 6 -11.20 -4.89 -17.55
C VAL A 6 -10.04 -5.83 -17.22
N ASP A 7 -9.50 -5.72 -16.00
CA ASP A 7 -8.44 -6.60 -15.52
C ASP A 7 -8.96 -8.04 -15.37
N ALA A 8 -10.16 -8.25 -14.82
CA ALA A 8 -10.76 -9.58 -14.70
C ALA A 8 -11.01 -10.26 -16.06
N ALA A 9 -11.53 -9.52 -17.05
CA ALA A 9 -11.75 -10.04 -18.39
C ALA A 9 -10.43 -10.43 -19.10
N PHE A 10 -9.36 -9.65 -18.87
CA PHE A 10 -8.04 -9.95 -19.40
C PHE A 10 -7.44 -11.23 -18.79
N PHE A 11 -7.54 -11.41 -17.46
CA PHE A 11 -7.02 -12.61 -16.79
C PHE A 11 -7.77 -13.89 -17.19
N SER A 12 -9.08 -13.83 -17.40
CA SER A 12 -9.86 -14.96 -17.93
C SER A 12 -9.49 -15.32 -19.37
N SER A 13 -9.15 -14.34 -20.21
CA SER A 13 -8.67 -14.62 -21.57
C SER A 13 -7.27 -15.26 -21.56
N LEU A 14 -6.42 -14.89 -20.61
CA LEU A 14 -5.07 -15.43 -20.48
C LEU A 14 -5.09 -16.88 -19.97
N SER A 15 -5.97 -17.19 -19.02
CA SER A 15 -6.10 -18.55 -18.48
C SER A 15 -6.66 -19.55 -19.51
N GLY A 16 -7.60 -19.11 -20.35
CA GLY A 16 -8.12 -19.94 -21.45
C GLY A 16 -7.04 -20.31 -22.47
N PHE A 17 -6.17 -19.37 -22.83
CA PHE A 17 -5.08 -19.60 -23.77
C PHE A 17 -4.01 -20.58 -23.25
N LEU A 18 -3.71 -20.53 -21.95
CA LEU A 18 -2.73 -21.42 -21.33
C LEU A 18 -3.24 -22.86 -21.20
N ALA A 19 -4.53 -23.04 -20.88
CA ALA A 19 -5.15 -24.37 -20.83
C ALA A 19 -5.19 -25.07 -22.19
N GLU A 20 -5.29 -24.30 -23.28
CA GLU A 20 -5.28 -24.81 -24.66
C GLU A 20 -3.87 -25.29 -25.09
N CYS A 21 -2.81 -24.76 -24.49
CA CYS A 21 -1.43 -25.18 -24.75
C CYS A 21 -1.05 -26.50 -24.05
N ASP A 22 -1.62 -26.79 -22.87
CA ASP A 22 -1.31 -28.01 -22.11
C ASP A 22 -1.87 -29.30 -22.76
N VAL A 23 -2.87 -29.18 -23.63
CA VAL A 23 -3.48 -30.35 -24.31
C VAL A 23 -2.59 -30.90 -25.45
N ALA A 24 -1.62 -30.12 -25.93
CA ALA A 24 -0.76 -30.52 -27.06
C ALA A 24 0.49 -31.35 -26.68
N LEU A 25 0.75 -31.58 -25.39
CA LEU A 25 1.92 -32.32 -24.89
C LEU A 25 1.53 -33.63 -24.21
N ALA A 26 0.96 -34.57 -24.96
CA ALA A 26 0.89 -35.98 -24.56
C ALA A 26 1.74 -36.83 -25.54
N PRO A 27 2.90 -37.37 -25.13
CA PRO A 27 3.70 -38.23 -25.98
C PRO A 27 3.15 -39.67 -25.95
N SER A 28 2.65 -40.12 -27.10
CA SER A 28 2.29 -41.53 -27.35
C SER A 28 3.57 -42.37 -27.39
N SER A 29 3.80 -43.20 -26.37
CA SER A 29 4.87 -44.20 -26.37
C SER A 29 4.52 -45.36 -27.30
N LEU A 30 5.18 -45.45 -28.46
CA LEU A 30 5.18 -46.64 -29.31
C LEU A 30 6.48 -47.41 -29.08
N THR A 31 6.32 -48.69 -28.74
CA THR A 31 7.32 -49.57 -28.16
C THR A 31 8.19 -50.22 -29.23
N THR A 32 9.50 -49.99 -29.14
CA THR A 32 10.60 -50.53 -29.97
C THR A 32 10.74 -52.06 -29.91
N HIS A 33 9.92 -52.76 -29.12
CA HIS A 33 10.05 -54.20 -28.86
C HIS A 33 9.35 -55.10 -29.89
N ASP A 34 8.35 -54.62 -30.62
CA ASP A 34 7.63 -55.45 -31.60
C ASP A 34 8.43 -55.70 -32.88
N PHE A 35 9.36 -54.80 -33.21
CA PHE A 35 10.15 -54.88 -34.45
C PHE A 35 11.26 -55.94 -34.40
N LEU A 36 11.75 -56.30 -33.22
CA LEU A 36 12.84 -57.27 -33.07
C LEU A 36 12.35 -58.72 -33.23
N ALA A 37 11.14 -59.03 -32.77
CA ALA A 37 10.56 -60.38 -32.86
C ALA A 37 10.30 -60.81 -34.30
N GLU A 38 9.91 -59.87 -35.19
CA GLU A 38 9.70 -60.18 -36.61
C GLU A 38 11.01 -60.47 -37.35
N THR A 39 12.13 -59.86 -36.94
CA THR A 39 13.43 -60.07 -37.61
C THR A 39 14.06 -61.44 -37.29
N GLU A 40 13.78 -62.01 -36.11
CA GLU A 40 14.34 -63.30 -35.69
C GLU A 40 13.64 -64.49 -36.40
N THR A 41 12.33 -64.36 -36.67
CA THR A 41 11.57 -65.39 -37.39
C THR A 41 12.00 -65.55 -38.87
N LEU A 42 12.50 -64.49 -39.50
CA LEU A 42 12.96 -64.52 -40.89
C LEU A 42 14.37 -65.14 -41.05
N LEU A 43 15.19 -65.11 -39.99
CA LEU A 43 16.55 -65.68 -40.02
C LEU A 43 16.56 -67.20 -39.82
N SER A 44 15.62 -67.75 -39.05
CA SER A 44 15.47 -69.21 -38.88
C SER A 44 15.01 -69.95 -40.15
N SER A 45 14.48 -69.24 -41.16
CA SER A 45 14.10 -69.85 -42.45
C SER A 45 15.28 -70.05 -43.41
N LEU A 46 16.50 -69.65 -43.04
CA LEU A 46 17.67 -69.62 -43.93
C LEU A 46 18.68 -70.77 -43.70
N GLU A 47 18.37 -71.76 -42.85
CA GLU A 47 19.30 -72.86 -42.58
C GLU A 47 19.07 -74.04 -43.56
N PRO A 48 20.05 -74.41 -44.40
CA PRO A 48 19.93 -75.55 -45.30
C PRO A 48 20.16 -76.88 -44.55
N PRO A 49 19.51 -78.00 -44.95
CA PRO A 49 19.71 -79.29 -44.29
C PRO A 49 21.13 -79.85 -44.54
N PRO A 50 21.65 -80.70 -43.64
CA PRO A 50 23.00 -81.26 -43.74
C PRO A 50 23.10 -82.24 -44.93
N PRO A 51 24.29 -82.41 -45.53
CA PRO A 51 24.48 -83.33 -46.65
C PRO A 51 24.33 -84.79 -46.19
N THR A 52 23.38 -85.49 -46.79
CA THR A 52 23.22 -86.94 -46.67
C THR A 52 24.42 -87.62 -47.34
N GLN A 53 25.23 -88.32 -46.54
CA GLN A 53 26.24 -89.26 -47.05
C GLN A 53 25.52 -90.40 -47.79
N GLY A 54 25.81 -90.55 -49.08
CA GLY A 54 25.44 -91.71 -49.88
C GLY A 54 26.66 -92.61 -50.08
N THR A 55 26.67 -93.75 -49.40
CA THR A 55 27.53 -94.90 -49.71
C THR A 55 26.93 -95.64 -50.91
N SER A 56 27.70 -95.84 -51.98
CA SER A 56 27.64 -97.06 -52.78
C SER A 56 28.83 -97.16 -53.72
N GLU A 57 29.57 -98.25 -53.56
CA GLU A 57 30.54 -98.78 -54.52
C GLU A 57 29.82 -99.26 -55.80
N GLY A 58 30.60 -99.39 -56.89
CA GLY A 58 30.30 -100.36 -57.93
C GLY A 58 30.26 -99.85 -59.37
N GLY A 59 31.29 -100.20 -60.15
CA GLY A 59 31.07 -100.75 -61.49
C GLY A 59 31.14 -99.79 -62.67
N ASP A 60 32.31 -99.82 -63.30
CA ASP A 60 32.76 -99.23 -64.55
C ASP A 60 31.88 -99.49 -65.81
N ASN A 61 31.99 -98.56 -66.77
CA ASN A 61 31.64 -98.58 -68.20
C ASN A 61 30.19 -98.37 -68.67
N GLY A 62 29.89 -97.09 -68.98
CA GLY A 62 28.75 -96.64 -69.79
C GLY A 62 28.76 -95.12 -70.00
N GLN A 63 29.92 -94.57 -70.34
CA GLN A 63 30.27 -93.16 -70.09
C GLN A 63 30.42 -92.40 -71.40
N GLU A 64 29.34 -91.84 -71.95
CA GLU A 64 29.42 -90.66 -72.84
C GLU A 64 28.04 -90.09 -73.23
N TYR A 65 27.00 -90.92 -73.39
CA TYR A 65 25.69 -90.44 -73.90
C TYR A 65 24.67 -90.04 -72.81
N ALA A 66 24.78 -90.58 -71.59
CA ALA A 66 23.94 -90.15 -70.46
C ALA A 66 24.45 -88.84 -69.80
N ASN A 67 25.71 -88.50 -70.02
CA ASN A 67 26.36 -87.33 -69.40
C ASN A 67 25.90 -86.02 -70.07
N SER A 68 25.65 -86.01 -71.39
CA SER A 68 25.18 -84.85 -72.15
C SER A 68 23.81 -84.34 -71.67
N PHE A 69 22.81 -85.21 -71.54
CA PHE A 69 21.45 -84.83 -71.08
C PHE A 69 21.39 -84.46 -69.58
N ALA A 70 22.27 -85.03 -68.75
CA ALA A 70 22.36 -84.70 -67.34
C ALA A 70 23.09 -83.37 -67.09
N VAL A 71 24.10 -83.06 -67.91
CA VAL A 71 24.79 -81.77 -67.94
C VAL A 71 23.84 -80.67 -68.41
N ASP A 72 23.10 -80.89 -69.49
CA ASP A 72 22.14 -79.92 -70.03
C ASP A 72 20.98 -79.62 -69.05
N LYS A 73 20.42 -80.64 -68.38
CA LYS A 73 19.44 -80.44 -67.29
C LYS A 73 20.00 -79.70 -66.08
N ARG A 74 21.28 -79.89 -65.73
CA ARG A 74 21.94 -79.15 -64.63
C ARG A 74 22.13 -77.69 -65.01
N ASP A 75 22.50 -77.41 -66.25
CA ASP A 75 22.76 -76.05 -66.71
C ASP A 75 21.47 -75.25 -66.90
N VAL A 76 20.36 -75.87 -67.34
CA VAL A 76 19.02 -75.26 -67.32
C VAL A 76 18.57 -74.94 -65.89
N ARG A 77 18.80 -75.84 -64.91
CA ARG A 77 18.47 -75.58 -63.49
C ARG A 77 19.32 -74.46 -62.91
N LYS A 78 20.61 -74.40 -63.24
CA LYS A 78 21.51 -73.29 -62.84
C LYS A 78 21.08 -71.97 -63.47
N ALA A 79 20.71 -71.95 -64.75
CA ALA A 79 20.20 -70.77 -65.44
C ALA A 79 18.90 -70.28 -64.80
N GLN A 80 17.93 -71.18 -64.54
CA GLN A 80 16.70 -70.81 -63.83
C GLN A 80 16.98 -70.31 -62.40
N ALA A 81 17.92 -70.91 -61.67
CA ALA A 81 18.34 -70.44 -60.36
C ALA A 81 19.00 -69.05 -60.42
N ALA A 82 19.80 -68.77 -61.45
CA ALA A 82 20.37 -67.46 -61.70
C ALA A 82 19.28 -66.41 -62.00
N THR A 83 18.28 -66.74 -62.81
CA THR A 83 17.12 -65.85 -63.07
C THR A 83 16.32 -65.57 -61.80
N ARG A 84 16.11 -66.57 -60.94
CA ARG A 84 15.45 -66.37 -59.63
C ARG A 84 16.26 -65.45 -58.72
N ARG A 85 17.58 -65.66 -58.63
CA ARG A 85 18.49 -64.79 -57.85
C ARG A 85 18.48 -63.36 -58.38
N MET A 86 18.46 -63.17 -59.69
CA MET A 86 18.39 -61.85 -60.31
C MET A 86 17.08 -61.13 -59.95
N ARG A 87 15.93 -61.79 -60.10
CA ARG A 87 14.62 -61.22 -59.73
C ARG A 87 14.53 -60.89 -58.24
N TYR A 88 15.05 -61.74 -57.37
CA TYR A 88 15.08 -61.48 -55.93
C TYR A 88 15.95 -60.26 -55.60
N ARG A 89 17.18 -60.18 -56.15
CA ARG A 89 18.05 -59.00 -55.97
C ARG A 89 17.40 -57.72 -56.49
N GLN A 90 16.68 -57.80 -57.61
CA GLN A 90 15.96 -56.66 -58.16
C GLN A 90 14.79 -56.23 -57.26
N LYS A 91 14.02 -57.17 -56.70
CA LYS A 91 12.95 -56.87 -55.73
C LYS A 91 13.49 -56.21 -54.46
N ILE A 92 14.58 -56.74 -53.91
CA ILE A 92 15.22 -56.14 -52.73
C ILE A 92 15.76 -54.75 -53.05
N LYS A 93 16.32 -54.55 -54.25
CA LYS A 93 16.79 -53.24 -54.70
C LYS A 93 15.63 -52.24 -54.79
N SER A 94 14.52 -52.60 -55.43
CA SER A 94 13.35 -51.71 -55.54
C SER A 94 12.72 -51.41 -54.17
N GLN A 95 12.64 -52.41 -53.28
CA GLN A 95 12.14 -52.20 -51.92
C GLN A 95 13.06 -51.26 -51.11
N LYS A 96 14.38 -51.43 -51.22
CA LYS A 96 15.35 -50.54 -50.57
C LYS A 96 15.28 -49.12 -51.12
N GLU A 97 15.05 -48.96 -52.42
CA GLU A 97 14.86 -47.64 -53.03
C GLU A 97 13.55 -46.98 -52.57
N ALA A 98 12.45 -47.73 -52.49
CA ALA A 98 11.18 -47.24 -51.96
C ALA A 98 11.29 -46.81 -50.49
N LEU A 99 11.91 -47.62 -49.63
CA LEU A 99 12.13 -47.26 -48.22
C LEU A 99 13.01 -46.02 -48.06
N ARG A 100 14.01 -45.84 -48.92
CA ARG A 100 14.84 -44.63 -48.92
C ARG A 100 14.05 -43.38 -49.34
N GLN A 101 13.11 -43.52 -50.27
CA GLN A 101 12.22 -42.42 -50.66
C GLN A 101 11.31 -42.04 -49.49
N GLU A 102 10.70 -43.04 -48.83
CA GLU A 102 9.86 -42.82 -47.66
C GLU A 102 10.64 -42.19 -46.49
N GLU A 103 11.85 -42.67 -46.21
CA GLU A 103 12.74 -42.07 -45.19
C GLU A 103 13.07 -40.62 -45.52
N ALA A 104 13.35 -40.31 -46.79
CA ALA A 104 13.64 -38.94 -47.22
C ALA A 104 12.40 -38.04 -47.10
N GLU A 105 11.22 -38.54 -47.46
CA GLU A 105 9.94 -37.83 -47.31
C GLU A 105 9.62 -37.56 -45.84
N LEU A 106 9.71 -38.57 -44.98
CA LEU A 106 9.48 -38.44 -43.55
C LEU A 106 10.50 -37.51 -42.88
N SER A 107 11.77 -37.58 -43.28
CA SER A 107 12.81 -36.68 -42.76
C SER A 107 12.57 -35.22 -43.16
N ASN A 108 12.10 -34.99 -44.38
CA ASN A 108 11.71 -33.66 -44.84
C ASN A 108 10.47 -33.14 -44.08
N GLU A 109 9.47 -33.99 -43.86
CA GLU A 109 8.28 -33.66 -43.09
C GLU A 109 8.62 -33.34 -41.63
N PHE A 110 9.46 -34.16 -41.01
CA PHE A 110 9.94 -33.92 -39.66
C PHE A 110 10.70 -32.59 -39.55
N SER A 111 11.63 -32.34 -40.48
CA SER A 111 12.39 -31.07 -40.52
C SER A 111 11.48 -29.85 -40.73
N ARG A 112 10.40 -30.01 -41.48
CA ARG A 112 9.39 -28.97 -41.70
C ARG A 112 8.60 -28.68 -40.42
N LEU A 113 8.13 -29.74 -39.73
CA LEU A 113 7.39 -29.62 -38.48
C LEU A 113 8.26 -29.02 -37.37
N GLU A 114 9.50 -29.47 -37.24
CA GLU A 114 10.46 -28.95 -36.26
C GLU A 114 10.68 -27.44 -36.46
N ARG A 115 10.86 -27.00 -37.71
CA ARG A 115 10.98 -25.56 -38.03
C ARG A 115 9.73 -24.77 -37.65
N GLN A 116 8.54 -25.31 -37.94
CA GLN A 116 7.28 -24.64 -37.56
C GLN A 116 7.10 -24.53 -36.05
N ILE A 117 7.50 -25.56 -35.29
CA ILE A 117 7.45 -25.54 -33.82
C ILE A 117 8.40 -24.47 -33.29
N GLU A 118 9.64 -24.42 -33.80
CA GLU A 118 10.63 -23.44 -33.37
C GLU A 118 10.23 -22.01 -33.72
N GLU A 119 9.66 -21.77 -34.90
CA GLU A 119 9.11 -20.46 -35.29
C GLU A 119 7.96 -20.03 -34.38
N LYS A 120 7.03 -20.94 -34.05
CA LYS A 120 5.93 -20.66 -33.12
C LYS A 120 6.45 -20.37 -31.71
N ARG A 121 7.43 -21.15 -31.22
CA ARG A 121 8.06 -20.92 -29.92
C ARG A 121 8.72 -19.54 -29.86
N ASN A 122 9.54 -19.21 -30.86
CA ASN A 122 10.19 -17.91 -30.97
C ASN A 122 9.18 -16.76 -31.08
N HIS A 123 8.05 -16.97 -31.76
CA HIS A 123 6.98 -15.99 -31.82
C HIS A 123 6.36 -15.75 -30.44
N VAL A 124 6.00 -16.81 -29.71
CA VAL A 124 5.44 -16.73 -28.36
C VAL A 124 6.42 -16.05 -27.39
N ASP A 125 7.71 -16.39 -27.46
CA ASP A 125 8.73 -15.75 -26.62
C ASP A 125 8.88 -14.26 -26.93
N ARG A 126 8.87 -13.87 -28.21
CA ARG A 126 8.91 -12.44 -28.60
C ARG A 126 7.68 -11.68 -28.12
N VAL A 127 6.49 -12.27 -28.28
CA VAL A 127 5.23 -11.65 -27.80
C VAL A 127 5.28 -11.51 -26.28
N SER A 128 5.65 -12.57 -25.56
CA SER A 128 5.76 -12.58 -24.10
C SER A 128 6.76 -11.52 -23.61
N GLN A 129 7.95 -11.44 -24.22
CA GLN A 129 8.93 -10.40 -23.90
C GLN A 129 8.40 -8.98 -24.13
N SER A 130 7.62 -8.77 -25.21
CA SER A 130 7.02 -7.46 -25.50
C SER A 130 5.96 -7.07 -24.46
N VAL A 131 5.15 -8.03 -24.01
CA VAL A 131 4.13 -7.83 -22.96
C VAL A 131 4.80 -7.50 -21.63
N TRP A 132 5.80 -8.28 -21.21
CA TRP A 132 6.56 -8.01 -19.99
C TRP A 132 7.27 -6.66 -20.03
N ARG A 133 7.83 -6.28 -21.18
CA ARG A 133 8.42 -4.95 -21.37
C ARG A 133 7.38 -3.83 -21.21
N ALA A 134 6.19 -4.00 -21.78
CA ALA A 134 5.11 -3.02 -21.63
C ALA A 134 4.65 -2.90 -20.17
N ILE A 135 4.46 -4.02 -19.47
CA ILE A 135 4.10 -4.05 -18.04
C ILE A 135 5.17 -3.37 -17.20
N ALA A 136 6.44 -3.74 -17.37
CA ALA A 136 7.56 -3.15 -16.64
C ALA A 136 7.66 -1.64 -16.88
N THR A 137 7.44 -1.19 -18.12
CA THR A 137 7.44 0.23 -18.47
C THR A 137 6.28 0.97 -17.78
N ARG A 138 5.07 0.41 -17.81
CA ARG A 138 3.89 0.98 -17.12
C ARG A 138 4.11 1.06 -15.60
N GLN A 139 4.64 0.01 -14.99
CA GLN A 139 4.93 0.00 -13.55
C GLN A 139 6.01 1.01 -13.18
N LYS A 140 7.09 1.11 -13.99
CA LYS A 140 8.13 2.12 -13.80
C LYS A 140 7.56 3.53 -13.85
N GLN A 141 6.70 3.82 -14.83
CA GLN A 141 6.06 5.14 -14.98
C GLN A 141 5.20 5.49 -13.75
N LYS A 142 4.33 4.56 -13.32
CA LYS A 142 3.52 4.74 -12.10
C LYS A 142 4.40 4.99 -10.86
N ARG A 143 5.50 4.23 -10.71
CA ARG A 143 6.44 4.41 -9.61
C ARG A 143 7.12 5.78 -9.66
N THR A 144 7.55 6.25 -10.84
CA THR A 144 8.21 7.57 -10.95
C THR A 144 7.28 8.72 -10.59
N GLU A 145 6.00 8.63 -10.96
CA GLU A 145 4.99 9.63 -10.60
C GLU A 145 4.79 9.69 -9.08
N VAL A 146 4.63 8.53 -8.43
CA VAL A 146 4.49 8.45 -6.97
C VAL A 146 5.75 8.95 -6.25
N GLU A 147 6.94 8.61 -6.75
CA GLU A 147 8.18 9.11 -6.16
C GLU A 147 8.32 10.63 -6.32
N GLN A 148 7.86 11.21 -7.44
CA GLN A 148 7.87 12.65 -7.64
C GLN A 148 6.93 13.35 -6.66
N THR A 149 5.69 12.88 -6.52
CA THR A 149 4.74 13.45 -5.55
C THR A 149 5.24 13.29 -4.12
N GLN A 150 5.85 12.15 -3.78
CA GLN A 150 6.47 11.94 -2.47
C GLN A 150 7.61 12.93 -2.20
N ARG A 151 8.48 13.20 -3.18
CA ARG A 151 9.55 14.21 -3.04
C ARG A 151 8.97 15.60 -2.79
N GLN A 152 7.92 15.99 -3.52
CA GLN A 152 7.24 17.28 -3.33
C GLN A 152 6.61 17.39 -1.94
N LEU A 153 5.90 16.35 -1.48
CA LEU A 153 5.30 16.32 -0.15
C LEU A 153 6.36 16.41 0.95
N ARG A 154 7.46 15.66 0.82
CA ARG A 154 8.58 15.75 1.78
C ARG A 154 9.18 17.16 1.83
N ALA A 155 9.35 17.82 0.68
CA ALA A 155 9.83 19.19 0.62
C ALA A 155 8.85 20.17 1.29
N ALA A 156 7.54 20.01 1.06
CA ALA A 156 6.50 20.82 1.69
C ALA A 156 6.49 20.64 3.21
N VAL A 157 6.58 19.40 3.70
CA VAL A 157 6.67 19.10 5.14
C VAL A 157 7.90 19.76 5.75
N VAL A 158 9.08 19.63 5.14
CA VAL A 158 10.29 20.31 5.62
C VAL A 158 10.12 21.83 5.64
N GLY A 159 9.45 22.40 4.63
CA GLY A 159 9.11 23.82 4.59
C GLY A 159 8.20 24.25 5.75
N GLN A 160 7.12 23.50 6.00
CA GLN A 160 6.21 23.74 7.10
C GLN A 160 6.89 23.55 8.46
N THR A 161 7.68 22.50 8.64
CA THR A 161 8.46 22.28 9.86
C THR A 161 9.41 23.44 10.12
N ARG A 162 10.08 23.96 9.09
CA ARG A 162 10.95 25.15 9.21
C ARG A 162 10.15 26.38 9.63
N MET A 163 9.00 26.64 9.02
CA MET A 163 8.13 27.76 9.39
C MET A 163 7.66 27.65 10.84
N ILE A 164 7.22 26.46 11.27
CA ILE A 164 6.84 26.20 12.66
C ILE A 164 8.02 26.46 13.61
N HIS A 165 9.23 26.00 13.27
CA HIS A 165 10.42 26.28 14.08
C HIS A 165 10.74 27.78 14.14
N GLN A 166 10.62 28.49 13.02
CA GLN A 166 10.81 29.95 12.99
C GLN A 166 9.76 30.67 13.85
N MET A 167 8.49 30.30 13.75
CA MET A 167 7.43 30.86 14.58
C MET A 167 7.65 30.56 16.05
N ASN A 168 8.02 29.32 16.39
CA ASN A 168 8.35 28.96 17.77
C ASN A 168 9.56 29.73 18.29
N ALA A 169 10.60 29.95 17.47
CA ALA A 169 11.75 30.76 17.85
C ALA A 169 11.36 32.24 18.09
N LEU A 170 10.47 32.81 17.27
CA LEU A 170 9.94 34.16 17.49
C LEU A 170 9.09 34.24 18.75
N LEU A 171 8.26 33.23 19.02
CA LEU A 171 7.47 33.16 20.25
C LEU A 171 8.38 33.01 21.47
N GLN A 172 9.38 32.13 21.43
CA GLN A 172 10.37 31.98 22.50
C GLN A 172 11.18 33.26 22.70
N ARG A 173 11.60 33.93 21.63
CA ARG A 173 12.28 35.23 21.70
C ARG A 173 11.37 36.29 22.32
N SER A 174 10.10 36.37 21.92
CA SER A 174 9.12 37.28 22.53
C SER A 174 8.87 36.94 23.99
N ARG A 175 8.93 35.66 24.38
CA ARG A 175 8.83 35.23 25.78
C ARG A 175 10.07 35.63 26.56
N VAL A 176 11.28 35.42 26.05
CA VAL A 176 12.53 35.85 26.69
C VAL A 176 12.62 37.38 26.74
N GLU A 177 12.26 38.10 25.68
CA GLU A 177 12.18 39.58 25.69
C GLU A 177 11.07 40.10 26.62
N ASN A 178 9.97 39.36 26.81
CA ASN A 178 8.94 39.68 27.79
C ASN A 178 9.32 39.25 29.21
N GLU A 179 10.15 38.24 29.40
CA GLU A 179 10.73 37.84 30.70
C GLU A 179 11.85 38.80 31.10
N ASP A 180 12.71 39.23 30.17
CA ASP A 180 13.68 40.32 30.36
C ASP A 180 12.97 41.65 30.55
N LYS A 181 11.89 41.92 29.81
CA LYS A 181 11.01 43.04 30.12
C LYS A 181 10.37 42.85 31.48
N ARG A 182 9.82 41.70 31.85
CA ARG A 182 9.23 41.49 33.19
C ARG A 182 10.27 41.56 34.30
N LEU A 183 11.52 41.16 34.09
CA LEU A 183 12.61 41.28 35.04
C LEU A 183 13.09 42.74 35.13
N SER A 184 13.15 43.46 34.01
CA SER A 184 13.45 44.90 33.95
C SER A 184 12.26 45.80 34.35
N ASP A 185 11.01 45.32 34.27
CA ASP A 185 9.76 46.01 34.61
C ASP A 185 9.39 45.74 36.08
N VAL A 186 9.81 44.58 36.63
CA VAL A 186 9.89 44.35 38.08
C VAL A 186 10.93 45.27 38.73
N THR A 187 11.89 45.84 37.98
CA THR A 187 12.85 46.82 38.51
C THR A 187 12.81 48.24 37.90
N SER A 188 11.95 48.54 36.92
CA SER A 188 11.82 49.90 36.36
C SER A 188 10.41 50.30 35.89
N GLY A 189 9.39 49.52 36.27
CA GLY A 189 7.99 49.70 35.88
C GLY A 189 7.03 50.18 36.97
N GLY A 190 7.37 51.23 37.69
CA GLY A 190 6.38 52.07 38.36
C GLY A 190 5.89 51.58 39.73
N GLY A 191 6.47 52.18 40.78
CA GLY A 191 5.91 52.15 42.14
C GLY A 191 4.44 52.61 42.24
N GLY A 192 3.86 53.17 41.18
CA GLY A 192 2.43 53.50 41.10
C GLY A 192 1.49 52.29 41.04
N SER A 193 1.83 51.20 40.34
CA SER A 193 0.94 50.03 40.24
C SER A 193 0.82 49.28 41.56
N THR A 194 1.94 49.12 42.27
CA THR A 194 1.99 48.52 43.61
C THR A 194 1.23 49.36 44.64
N VAL A 195 1.32 50.69 44.56
CA VAL A 195 0.54 51.60 45.42
C VAL A 195 -0.96 51.51 45.12
N LEU A 196 -1.36 51.46 43.84
CA LEU A 196 -2.76 51.27 43.44
C LEU A 196 -3.35 49.96 43.96
N PHE A 197 -2.62 48.85 43.81
CA PHE A 197 -3.05 47.55 44.34
C PHE A 197 -3.15 47.55 45.86
N LYS A 198 -2.20 48.19 46.56
CA LYS A 198 -2.27 48.32 48.02
C LYS A 198 -3.51 49.10 48.46
N ASN A 199 -3.83 50.20 47.77
CA ASN A 199 -5.04 50.98 48.06
C ASN A 199 -6.31 50.16 47.79
N PHE A 200 -6.43 49.52 46.62
CA PHE A 200 -7.57 48.67 46.31
C PHE A 200 -7.78 47.57 47.35
N ILE A 201 -6.71 46.85 47.71
CA ILE A 201 -6.78 45.80 48.74
C ILE A 201 -7.19 46.37 50.10
N SER A 202 -6.70 47.55 50.48
CA SER A 202 -7.06 48.18 51.76
C SER A 202 -8.52 48.62 51.84
N GLU A 203 -9.14 48.92 50.70
CA GLU A 203 -10.55 49.32 50.61
C GLU A 203 -11.51 48.13 50.48
N MET A 204 -11.03 46.94 50.08
CA MET A 204 -11.87 45.76 49.86
C MET A 204 -12.70 45.37 51.08
N ASP A 205 -12.14 45.40 52.29
CA ASP A 205 -12.87 45.00 53.49
C ASP A 205 -14.05 45.94 53.80
N ALA A 206 -13.86 47.24 53.59
CA ALA A 206 -14.91 48.23 53.76
C ALA A 206 -15.99 48.12 52.68
N ILE A 207 -15.61 47.89 51.42
CA ILE A 207 -16.54 47.71 50.30
C ILE A 207 -17.33 46.42 50.46
N TYR A 208 -16.68 45.33 50.89
CA TYR A 208 -17.34 44.06 51.14
C TYR A 208 -18.37 44.20 52.27
N ALA A 209 -18.03 44.82 53.40
CA ALA A 209 -18.99 45.06 54.48
C ALA A 209 -20.21 45.89 54.06
N GLN A 210 -20.01 46.93 53.23
CA GLN A 210 -21.12 47.70 52.65
C GLN A 210 -21.96 46.87 51.69
N THR A 211 -21.33 46.04 50.87
CA THR A 211 -22.01 45.19 49.89
C THR A 211 -22.82 44.11 50.60
N ASP A 212 -22.26 43.48 51.63
CA ASP A 212 -22.89 42.46 52.45
C ASP A 212 -24.17 43.00 53.10
N GLN A 213 -24.09 44.18 53.73
CA GLN A 213 -25.27 44.87 54.27
C GLN A 213 -26.37 45.09 53.23
N VAL A 214 -26.00 45.57 52.03
CA VAL A 214 -26.97 45.77 50.94
C VAL A 214 -27.52 44.44 50.42
N MET A 215 -26.71 43.38 50.39
CA MET A 215 -27.15 42.05 49.95
C MET A 215 -28.10 41.39 50.96
N GLU A 216 -27.94 41.62 52.27
CA GLU A 216 -28.92 41.18 53.27
C GLU A 216 -30.29 41.85 53.09
N GLU A 217 -30.31 43.12 52.69
CA GLU A 217 -31.53 43.90 52.48
C GLU A 217 -32.19 43.65 51.10
N ALA A 218 -31.47 43.03 50.16
CA ALA A 218 -31.89 42.88 48.77
C ALA A 218 -32.62 41.55 48.47
N GLU A 219 -33.77 41.64 47.81
CA GLU A 219 -34.48 40.47 47.27
C GLU A 219 -33.99 40.10 45.86
N PHE A 220 -33.28 38.97 45.74
CA PHE A 220 -32.77 38.48 44.45
C PHE A 220 -33.77 37.57 43.72
N ARG A 221 -33.89 37.75 42.41
CA ARG A 221 -34.72 36.86 41.57
C ARG A 221 -33.93 35.61 41.19
N VAL A 222 -34.54 34.43 41.35
CA VAL A 222 -33.87 33.17 40.99
C VAL A 222 -33.78 33.04 39.45
N SER A 223 -32.57 33.05 38.93
CA SER A 223 -32.25 32.80 37.52
C SER A 223 -31.70 31.40 37.33
N SER A 224 -32.22 30.68 36.33
CA SER A 224 -31.82 29.32 35.98
C SER A 224 -30.53 29.24 35.16
N ARG A 225 -29.95 30.37 34.73
CA ARG A 225 -28.74 30.40 33.91
C ARG A 225 -27.66 31.26 34.55
N LEU A 226 -26.42 30.74 34.58
CA LEU A 226 -25.17 31.48 34.82
C LEU A 226 -24.82 32.40 33.64
N VAL A 227 -25.76 33.24 33.20
CA VAL A 227 -25.50 34.21 32.14
C VAL A 227 -25.78 35.59 32.71
N TYR A 228 -24.73 36.36 32.94
CA TYR A 228 -24.85 37.77 33.28
C TYR A 228 -25.48 38.51 32.11
N LYS A 229 -26.75 38.89 32.26
CA LYS A 229 -27.49 39.71 31.31
C LYS A 229 -27.87 41.02 31.98
N PRO A 230 -27.02 42.06 31.87
CA PRO A 230 -27.33 43.34 32.47
C PRO A 230 -28.60 43.91 31.83
N THR A 231 -29.53 44.36 32.66
CA THR A 231 -30.70 45.12 32.21
C THR A 231 -30.29 46.58 32.08
N ARG A 232 -30.39 47.12 30.87
CA ARG A 232 -30.10 48.55 30.62
C ARG A 232 -31.25 49.37 31.19
N THR A 233 -30.98 50.14 32.23
CA THR A 233 -31.93 51.08 32.84
C THR A 233 -31.35 52.49 32.80
N ARG A 234 -32.17 53.50 32.54
CA ARG A 234 -31.73 54.90 32.55
C ARG A 234 -32.21 55.55 33.84
N LYS A 235 -31.27 55.87 34.73
CA LYS A 235 -31.56 56.58 36.00
C LYS A 235 -30.81 57.91 35.99
N GLN A 236 -31.52 59.01 36.22
CA GLN A 236 -30.95 60.36 36.38
C GLN A 236 -29.97 60.79 35.25
N GLY A 237 -30.30 60.48 34.00
CA GLY A 237 -29.48 60.87 32.85
C GLY A 237 -28.28 59.94 32.56
N ALA A 238 -27.91 59.06 33.49
CA ALA A 238 -26.89 58.03 33.31
C ALA A 238 -27.51 56.71 32.82
N GLU A 239 -26.77 55.99 31.98
CA GLU A 239 -27.10 54.62 31.59
C GLU A 239 -26.51 53.66 32.62
N CYS A 240 -27.38 52.96 33.35
CA CYS A 240 -27.00 51.95 34.31
C CYS A 240 -27.25 50.56 33.73
N PHE A 241 -26.28 49.68 33.88
CA PHE A 241 -26.38 48.27 33.51
C PHE A 241 -26.42 47.48 34.81
N ASP A 242 -27.59 46.91 35.15
CA ASP A 242 -27.81 46.24 36.44
C ASP A 242 -28.51 44.88 36.26
N SER A 243 -28.11 43.89 37.05
CA SER A 243 -28.70 42.55 37.12
C SER A 243 -28.45 41.99 38.52
N ALA A 244 -29.55 41.69 39.23
CA ALA A 244 -29.58 41.13 40.57
C ALA A 244 -30.24 39.74 40.54
N ASP A 245 -29.56 38.81 39.87
CA ASP A 245 -30.02 37.44 39.67
C ASP A 245 -29.29 36.47 40.61
N LYS A 246 -30.03 35.59 41.30
CA LYS A 246 -29.49 34.49 42.10
C LYS A 246 -29.53 33.20 41.28
N THR A 247 -28.40 32.50 41.15
CA THR A 247 -28.37 31.18 40.50
C THR A 247 -28.05 30.08 41.51
N VAL A 248 -28.86 29.01 41.51
CA VAL A 248 -28.61 27.81 42.32
C VAL A 248 -27.82 26.81 41.47
N LEU A 249 -26.64 26.43 41.95
CA LEU A 249 -25.78 25.46 41.28
C LEU A 249 -26.09 24.04 41.79
N PRO A 250 -26.35 23.06 40.90
CA PRO A 250 -26.64 21.68 41.29
C PRO A 250 -25.36 20.88 41.61
N PHE A 251 -24.42 21.49 42.34
CA PHE A 251 -23.12 20.91 42.69
C PHE A 251 -22.86 21.12 44.18
N ARG A 252 -21.93 20.34 44.75
CA ARG A 252 -21.53 20.54 46.14
C ARG A 252 -20.91 21.92 46.32
N TYR A 253 -21.17 22.54 47.48
CA TYR A 253 -20.66 23.87 47.79
C TYR A 253 -19.14 23.97 47.55
N GLU A 254 -18.37 22.99 48.02
CA GLU A 254 -16.91 23.04 47.89
C GLU A 254 -16.46 22.95 46.43
N GLU A 255 -17.15 22.17 45.59
CA GLU A 255 -16.86 22.05 44.16
C GLU A 255 -17.21 23.33 43.39
N ALA A 256 -18.40 23.89 43.66
CA ALA A 256 -18.86 25.12 43.06
C ALA A 256 -17.96 26.30 43.46
N CYS A 257 -17.64 26.45 44.75
CA CYS A 257 -16.75 27.49 45.25
C CYS A 257 -15.35 27.40 44.64
N ARG A 258 -14.80 26.20 44.50
CA ARG A 258 -13.51 26.00 43.81
C ARG A 258 -13.56 26.45 42.36
N ALA A 259 -14.58 26.02 41.61
CA ALA A 259 -14.73 26.38 40.21
C ALA A 259 -14.92 27.89 40.00
N VAL A 260 -15.79 28.53 40.78
CA VAL A 260 -16.05 29.98 40.71
C VAL A 260 -14.81 30.77 41.14
N SER A 261 -14.13 30.36 42.22
CA SER A 261 -12.88 31.01 42.65
C SER A 261 -11.82 30.96 41.55
N LEU A 262 -11.67 29.81 40.86
CA LEU A 262 -10.71 29.68 39.78
C LEU A 262 -11.02 30.64 38.63
N VAL A 263 -12.28 30.76 38.24
CA VAL A 263 -12.70 31.66 37.15
C VAL A 263 -12.52 33.14 37.52
N MET A 264 -12.87 33.53 38.76
CA MET A 264 -12.85 34.93 39.18
C MET A 264 -11.46 35.43 39.61
N MET A 265 -10.63 34.57 40.20
CA MET A 265 -9.31 34.94 40.73
C MET A 265 -8.18 34.76 39.72
N THR A 266 -8.43 34.10 38.58
CA THR A 266 -7.40 33.86 37.55
C THR A 266 -7.50 34.89 36.45
N ASN A 267 -6.35 35.45 36.07
CA ASN A 267 -6.26 36.31 34.90
C ASN A 267 -6.76 35.57 33.63
N PRO A 268 -7.74 36.11 32.88
CA PRO A 268 -8.28 35.48 31.66
C PRO A 268 -7.23 35.12 30.60
N GLU A 269 -6.12 35.86 30.53
CA GLU A 269 -5.00 35.57 29.61
C GLU A 269 -4.16 34.38 30.10
N VAL A 270 -4.07 34.16 31.42
CA VAL A 270 -3.36 33.02 32.03
C VAL A 270 -4.17 31.72 31.91
N LEU A 271 -5.49 31.81 32.02
CA LEU A 271 -6.44 30.70 31.76
C LEU A 271 -6.33 30.13 30.34
N ARG A 272 -5.89 30.94 29.36
CA ARG A 272 -5.75 30.54 27.95
C ARG A 272 -4.46 29.76 27.67
N CYS A 273 -3.40 30.00 28.44
CA CYS A 273 -2.06 29.49 28.15
C CYS A 273 -1.61 28.34 29.07
N CYS A 274 -2.21 28.21 30.25
CA CYS A 274 -1.84 27.20 31.22
C CYS A 274 -3.06 26.34 31.56
N ASN A 275 -2.93 25.02 31.44
CA ASN A 275 -3.78 24.07 32.18
C ASN A 275 -3.41 24.19 33.67
N ALA A 276 -3.67 25.36 34.26
CA ALA A 276 -3.37 25.67 35.64
C ALA A 276 -4.22 24.73 36.49
N LYS A 277 -3.61 23.64 36.94
CA LYS A 277 -4.19 22.80 37.98
C LYS A 277 -4.42 23.73 39.17
N ALA A 278 -5.62 23.65 39.72
CA ALA A 278 -6.08 24.40 40.88
C ALA A 278 -5.26 24.03 42.13
N GLN A 279 -4.02 24.49 42.19
CA GLN A 279 -3.31 24.66 43.44
C GLN A 279 -4.03 25.75 44.23
N GLU A 280 -4.13 25.59 45.56
CA GLU A 280 -4.87 26.52 46.42
C GLU A 280 -4.46 27.96 46.12
N LEU A 281 -5.34 28.68 45.42
CA LEU A 281 -5.15 30.08 45.14
C LEU A 281 -5.27 30.84 46.46
N ASP A 282 -4.33 31.76 46.64
CA ASP A 282 -4.36 32.74 47.72
C ASP A 282 -5.72 33.45 47.75
N ASP A 283 -6.17 33.83 48.94
CA ASP A 283 -7.47 34.48 49.12
C ASP A 283 -7.47 35.90 48.52
N THR A 284 -6.32 36.48 48.19
CA THR A 284 -6.20 37.75 47.48
C THR A 284 -5.29 37.62 46.25
N VAL A 285 -5.75 38.08 45.09
CA VAL A 285 -4.95 38.10 43.85
C VAL A 285 -5.06 39.48 43.20
N THR A 286 -3.94 39.97 42.67
CA THR A 286 -3.89 41.19 41.85
C THR A 286 -3.36 40.87 40.48
N PHE A 287 -3.95 41.46 39.45
CA PHE A 287 -3.47 41.31 38.08
C PHE A 287 -3.76 42.55 37.25
N THR A 288 -2.96 42.71 36.19
CA THR A 288 -3.13 43.76 35.18
C THR A 288 -3.50 43.11 33.86
N ASN A 289 -4.61 43.55 33.26
CA ASN A 289 -5.11 43.05 31.98
C ASN A 289 -5.06 44.13 30.92
N ASN A 290 -4.65 43.75 29.72
CA ASN A 290 -4.69 44.63 28.55
C ASN A 290 -5.88 44.22 27.67
N VAL A 291 -6.92 45.04 27.64
CA VAL A 291 -8.13 44.80 26.86
C VAL A 291 -8.10 45.70 25.63
N LYS A 292 -8.39 45.11 24.46
CA LYS A 292 -8.60 45.89 23.24
C LYS A 292 -10.05 46.38 23.25
N CYS A 293 -10.25 47.69 23.15
CA CYS A 293 -11.57 48.30 23.08
C CYS A 293 -11.68 49.12 21.79
N GLN A 294 -12.80 48.98 21.08
CA GLN A 294 -13.15 49.87 19.97
C GLN A 294 -13.97 51.01 20.57
N LEU A 295 -13.35 52.18 20.66
CA LEU A 295 -13.99 53.38 21.19
C LEU A 295 -14.78 54.09 20.08
N GLU A 296 -14.26 54.05 18.86
CA GLU A 296 -14.89 54.55 17.64
C GLU A 296 -14.83 53.49 16.53
N PRO A 297 -15.75 53.50 15.53
CA PRO A 297 -15.72 52.55 14.42
C PRO A 297 -14.41 52.66 13.63
N GLY A 298 -13.51 51.69 13.81
CA GLY A 298 -12.24 51.59 13.08
C GLY A 298 -10.97 51.74 13.94
N ASP A 299 -11.07 52.34 15.12
CA ASP A 299 -9.91 52.58 15.99
C ASP A 299 -9.90 51.64 17.19
N ILE A 300 -8.89 50.76 17.25
CA ILE A 300 -8.67 49.83 18.36
C ILE A 300 -7.73 50.48 19.37
N SER A 301 -8.28 50.91 20.51
CA SER A 301 -7.51 51.42 21.65
C SER A 301 -7.14 50.30 22.63
N LYS A 302 -6.00 50.45 23.32
CA LYS A 302 -5.57 49.54 24.39
C LYS A 302 -5.98 50.13 25.75
N LEU A 303 -6.87 49.43 26.45
CA LEU A 303 -7.26 49.74 27.82
C LEU A 303 -6.47 48.86 28.77
N VAL A 304 -5.80 49.47 29.75
CA VAL A 304 -5.14 48.75 30.85
C VAL A 304 -6.11 48.71 32.03
N VAL A 305 -6.47 47.50 32.48
CA VAL A 305 -7.34 47.27 33.61
C VAL A 305 -6.51 46.72 34.77
N TYR A 306 -6.50 47.43 35.88
CA TYR A 306 -5.92 46.97 37.15
C TYR A 306 -7.02 46.36 37.99
N ALA A 307 -6.87 45.10 38.39
CA ALA A 307 -7.86 44.38 39.20
C ALA A 307 -7.21 43.81 40.46
N ALA A 308 -7.91 43.96 41.58
CA ALA A 308 -7.66 43.27 42.84
C ALA A 308 -8.91 42.46 43.18
N VAL A 309 -8.74 41.18 43.46
CA VAL A 309 -9.84 40.28 43.80
C VAL A 309 -9.52 39.60 45.12
N ARG A 310 -10.48 39.58 46.04
CA ARG A 310 -10.38 38.88 47.32
C ARG A 310 -11.57 37.95 47.51
N ARG A 311 -11.29 36.73 47.99
CA ARG A 311 -12.29 35.75 48.40
C ARG A 311 -12.54 35.89 49.90
N TYR A 312 -13.79 36.17 50.26
CA TYR A 312 -14.26 36.13 51.63
C TYR A 312 -14.94 34.78 51.90
N LYS A 313 -14.72 34.23 53.09
CA LYS A 313 -15.38 33.03 53.58
C LYS A 313 -16.15 33.43 54.83
N GLU A 314 -17.47 33.48 54.73
CA GLU A 314 -18.35 33.74 55.86
C GLU A 314 -18.37 32.53 56.80
N ALA A 315 -18.45 32.79 58.10
CA ALA A 315 -18.73 31.74 59.07
C ALA A 315 -20.21 31.38 58.94
N GLY A 316 -20.48 30.19 58.42
CA GLY A 316 -21.85 29.66 58.27
C GLY A 316 -22.53 29.31 59.58
#